data_AF-A0A7C7EFQ2-F1
#
_entry.id   AF-A0A7C7EFQ2-F1
#
_cell.length_a   1.000
_cell.length_b   1.000
_cell.length_c   1.000
_cell.angle_alpha   90.00
_cell.angle_beta   90.00
_cell.angle_gamma   90.00
#
_symmetry.space_group_name_H-M   'P 1'
#
loop_
_entity.id
_entity.type
_entity.pdbx_description
1 polymer ?
#
loop_
_entity_poly.entity_id
_entity_poly.type
_entity_poly.pdbx_seq_one_letter_code
_entity_poly.pdbx_strand_id
1 'polypeptide(L)' 'GAGAVNQAVKAIAIARGFVAPNGIDLIAIPAFSEIEIDGEMRTAIKFIVEPR' A
#
# COMPACT_ATOMS: atom_id res chain seq x y z
N GLY A 1 -7.84 4.62 7.81
CA GLY A 1 -8.33 3.83 8.96
C GLY A 1 -8.06 2.34 8.78
N ALA A 2 -8.27 1.52 9.81
CA ALA A 2 -7.88 0.11 9.84
C ALA A 2 -8.46 -0.73 8.68
N GLY A 3 -9.74 -0.52 8.33
CA GLY A 3 -10.37 -1.20 7.19
C GLY A 3 -9.68 -0.90 5.86
N ALA A 4 -9.34 0.38 5.61
CA ALA A 4 -8.63 0.79 4.39
C ALA A 4 -7.22 0.18 4.31
N VAL A 5 -6.50 0.12 5.43
CA VAL A 5 -5.17 -0.51 5.50
C VAL A 5 -5.27 -2.00 5.18
N ASN A 6 -6.24 -2.72 5.76
CA ASN A 6 -6.47 -4.13 5.45
C ASN A 6 -6.77 -4.36 3.96
N GLN A 7 -7.58 -3.49 3.35
CA GLN A 7 -7.86 -3.58 1.91
C GLN A 7 -6.63 -3.28 1.05
N ALA A 8 -5.82 -2.29 1.42
CA ALA A 8 -4.57 -2.00 0.72
C ALA A 8 -3.61 -3.19 0.76
N VAL A 9 -3.44 -3.85 1.92
CA VAL A 9 -2.57 -5.03 2.06
C VAL A 9 -3.09 -6.21 1.22
N LYS A 10 -4.41 -6.46 1.22
CA LYS A 10 -5.02 -7.49 0.36
C LYS A 10 -4.79 -7.19 -1.12
N ALA A 11 -4.94 -5.95 -1.54
CA ALA A 11 -4.68 -5.52 -2.92
C ALA A 11 -3.22 -5.74 -3.33
N ILE A 12 -2.27 -5.43 -2.45
CA ILE A 12 -0.83 -5.70 -2.68
C ILE A 12 -0.59 -7.21 -2.87
N ALA A 13 -1.16 -8.05 -2.01
CA ALA A 13 -1.02 -9.51 -2.12
C ALA A 13 -1.58 -10.04 -3.45
N ILE A 14 -2.73 -9.53 -3.89
CA ILE A 14 -3.32 -9.85 -5.20
C ILE A 14 -2.42 -9.38 -6.35
N ALA A 15 -1.91 -8.15 -6.29
CA ALA A 15 -1.04 -7.57 -7.31
C ALA A 15 0.25 -8.39 -7.50
N ARG A 16 0.84 -8.92 -6.41
CA ARG A 16 1.99 -9.85 -6.48
C ARG A 16 1.70 -11.06 -7.36
N GLY A 17 0.52 -11.67 -7.20
CA GLY A 17 0.11 -12.81 -8.02
C GLY A 17 -0.08 -12.45 -9.50
N PHE A 18 -0.57 -11.24 -9.79
CA PHE A 18 -0.77 -10.76 -11.16
C PHE A 18 0.53 -10.51 -11.92
N VAL A 19 1.57 -10.01 -11.25
CA VAL A 19 2.83 -9.64 -11.91
C VAL A 19 3.91 -10.74 -11.87
N ALA A 20 3.75 -11.74 -11.00
CA ALA A 20 4.68 -12.88 -10.91
C ALA A 20 4.91 -13.63 -12.24
N PRO A 21 3.89 -13.87 -13.11
CA PRO A 21 4.12 -14.49 -14.42
C PRO A 21 5.04 -13.70 -15.36
N ASN A 22 5.17 -12.39 -15.14
CA ASN A 22 6.09 -11.52 -15.89
C ASN A 22 7.49 -11.47 -15.27
N GLY A 23 7.78 -12.31 -14.26
CA GLY A 23 9.07 -12.34 -13.57
C GLY A 23 9.29 -11.19 -12.59
N ILE A 24 8.25 -10.43 -12.23
CA ILE A 24 8.35 -9.29 -11.31
C ILE A 24 8.02 -9.76 -9.88
N ASP A 25 8.96 -9.65 -8.94
CA ASP A 25 8.69 -9.77 -7.51
C ASP A 25 8.50 -8.38 -6.91
N LEU A 26 7.34 -8.11 -6.29
CA LEU A 26 7.08 -6.84 -5.63
C LEU A 26 7.40 -6.91 -4.14
N ILE A 27 7.99 -5.83 -3.63
CA ILE A 27 8.10 -5.53 -2.21
C ILE A 27 7.15 -4.37 -1.83
N ALA A 28 6.77 -4.32 -0.56
CA ALA A 28 5.98 -3.23 0.00
C ALA A 28 6.66 -2.66 1.23
N ILE A 29 6.88 -1.34 1.23
CA ILE A 29 7.54 -0.60 2.30
C ILE A 29 6.49 0.31 2.94
N PRO A 30 6.00 0.00 4.16
CA PRO A 30 5.05 0.84 4.86
C PRO A 30 5.76 2.06 5.48
N ALA A 31 5.11 3.21 5.40
CA ALA A 31 5.55 4.44 6.05
C ALA A 31 4.35 5.24 6.58
N PHE A 32 4.58 6.08 7.58
CA PHE A 32 3.59 7.09 7.94
C PHE A 32 3.64 8.27 6.96
N SER A 33 2.49 8.86 6.71
CA SER A 33 2.33 10.09 5.93
C SER A 33 1.30 10.97 6.62
N GLU A 34 1.51 12.28 6.62
CA GLU A 34 0.46 13.22 6.99
C GLU A 34 -0.37 13.56 5.76
N ILE A 35 -1.69 13.58 5.92
CA ILE A 35 -2.64 13.97 4.85
C ILE A 35 -3.73 14.85 5.44
N GLU A 36 -4.22 15.80 4.65
CA GLU A 36 -5.37 16.63 5.01
C GLU A 36 -6.67 15.94 4.57
N ILE A 37 -7.62 15.78 5.49
CA ILE A 37 -8.96 15.26 5.23
C ILE A 37 -9.96 16.15 5.96
N ASP A 38 -10.93 16.71 5.23
CA ASP A 38 -11.97 17.59 5.78
C ASP A 38 -11.42 18.78 6.59
N GLY A 39 -10.27 19.33 6.16
CA GLY A 39 -9.58 20.44 6.85
C GLY A 39 -8.77 20.03 8.09
N GLU A 40 -8.70 18.73 8.41
CA GLU A 40 -7.91 18.19 9.51
C GLU A 40 -6.69 17.41 9.02
N MET A 41 -5.53 17.69 9.60
CA MET A 41 -4.34 16.87 9.39
C MET A 41 -4.47 15.54 10.12
N ARG A 42 -4.30 14.43 9.39
CA ARG A 42 -4.39 13.07 9.92
C ARG A 42 -3.16 12.26 9.54
N THR A 43 -2.71 11.42 10.46
CA THR A 43 -1.69 10.41 10.18
C THR A 43 -2.30 9.25 9.40
N ALA A 44 -1.75 8.99 8.21
CA ALA A 44 -2.07 7.88 7.35
C ALA A 44 -0.91 6.89 7.23
N ILE A 45 -1.20 5.71 6.72
CA ILE A 45 -0.20 4.73 6.27
C ILE A 45 -0.11 4.84 4.75
N LYS A 46 1.11 5.00 4.22
CA LYS A 46 1.43 4.87 2.80
C LYS A 46 2.18 3.56 2.60
N PHE A 47 1.85 2.85 1.52
CA PHE A 47 2.63 1.72 1.04
C PHE A 47 3.39 2.14 -0.21
N ILE A 48 4.70 2.08 -0.17
CA ILE A 48 5.55 2.21 -1.36
C ILE A 48 5.70 0.81 -1.92
N VAL A 49 5.34 0.62 -3.19
CA VAL A 49 5.37 -0.69 -3.86
C VAL A 49 6.27 -0.60 -5.08
N GLU A 50 7.28 -1.45 -5.13
CA GLU A 50 8.27 -1.46 -6.19
C GLU A 50 8.75 -2.89 -6.48
N PRO A 51 9.25 -3.17 -7.70
CA PRO A 51 9.99 -4.39 -7.98
C PRO A 51 11.22 -4.50 -7.06
N ARG A 52 11.56 -5.74 -6.71
CA ARG A 52 12.80 -6.05 -5.99
C ARG A 52 14.04 -5.94 -6.86
#